data_AF-A0A4Y2HEF3-F1
#
_entry.id   AF-A0A4Y2HEF3-F1
#
_cell.length_a   1.000
_cell.length_b   1.000
_cell.length_c   1.000
_cell.angle_alpha   90.00
_cell.angle_beta   90.00
_cell.angle_gamma   90.00
#
_symmetry.space_group_name_H-M   'P 1'
#
loop_
_entity.id
_entity.type
_entity.pdbx_description
1 polymer ?
#
loop_
_entity_poly.entity_id
_entity_poly.type
_entity_poly.pdbx_seq_one_letter_code
_entity_poly.pdbx_strand_id
1 'polypeptide(L)'
;MKTFGASLLIVVSATVARWTQGMTALQHICDGIGKFCGVDLTSSNQHLKISDSRVQRDNDDCRKMVERFKHYNPFPENSNLISISTGVVGDSRINCHIAKEEGILVIKRTEGSNFYTVKFRRNDRVQLLTLKRPEILFIQSFQAMFTGF
;
A
#
# COMPACT_ATOMS: atom_id res chain seq x y z
N MET A 1 -13.97 -33.83 -4.36
CA MET A 1 -13.20 -32.90 -3.48
C MET A 1 -12.82 -31.64 -4.26
N LYS A 2 -13.77 -30.72 -4.38
CA LYS A 2 -13.56 -29.34 -4.85
C LYS A 2 -14.31 -28.44 -3.85
N THR A 3 -13.89 -27.19 -3.74
CA THR A 3 -14.45 -26.10 -2.92
C THR A 3 -14.27 -26.18 -1.40
N PHE A 4 -13.04 -25.98 -0.91
CA PHE A 4 -12.82 -25.48 0.46
C PHE A 4 -11.90 -24.24 0.51
N GLY A 5 -11.09 -23.98 -0.52
CA GLY A 5 -10.20 -22.82 -0.58
C GLY A 5 -10.82 -21.51 -1.10
N ALA A 6 -11.91 -21.59 -1.89
CA ALA A 6 -12.59 -20.40 -2.41
C ALA A 6 -13.53 -19.73 -1.39
N SER A 7 -14.04 -20.48 -0.41
CA SER A 7 -14.98 -19.93 0.57
C SER A 7 -14.32 -18.99 1.58
N LEU A 8 -13.02 -19.16 1.89
CA LEU A 8 -12.38 -18.30 2.90
C LEU A 8 -12.05 -16.89 2.38
N LEU A 9 -11.73 -16.76 1.09
CA LEU A 9 -11.49 -15.46 0.45
C LEU A 9 -12.80 -14.69 0.18
N ILE A 10 -13.89 -15.41 -0.11
CA ILE A 10 -15.22 -14.82 -0.30
C ILE A 10 -15.84 -14.37 1.03
N VAL A 11 -15.65 -15.12 2.12
CA VAL A 11 -16.21 -14.76 3.46
C VAL A 11 -15.55 -13.52 4.05
N VAL A 12 -14.24 -13.31 3.87
CA VAL A 12 -13.58 -12.06 4.27
C VAL A 12 -14.12 -10.88 3.47
N SER A 13 -14.41 -11.05 2.18
CA SER A 13 -15.01 -10.00 1.35
C SER A 13 -16.46 -9.68 1.69
N ALA A 14 -17.29 -10.68 2.00
CA ALA A 14 -18.72 -10.50 2.28
C ALA A 14 -18.96 -9.89 3.67
N THR A 15 -18.17 -10.29 4.67
CA THR A 15 -18.21 -9.67 5.99
C THR A 15 -17.72 -8.23 5.91
N VAL A 16 -16.58 -7.97 5.26
CA VAL A 16 -16.09 -6.59 5.04
C VAL A 16 -17.10 -5.77 4.24
N ALA A 17 -17.71 -6.32 3.18
CA ALA A 17 -18.74 -5.63 2.40
C ALA A 17 -20.00 -5.32 3.22
N ARG A 18 -20.46 -6.27 4.06
CA ARG A 18 -21.57 -6.04 4.99
C ARG A 18 -21.24 -4.98 6.03
N TRP A 19 -20.00 -4.95 6.54
CA TRP A 19 -19.54 -3.88 7.42
C TRP A 19 -19.52 -2.54 6.68
N THR A 20 -18.91 -2.45 5.50
CA THR A 20 -18.86 -1.22 4.70
C THR A 20 -20.25 -0.69 4.37
N GLN A 21 -21.18 -1.56 3.98
CA GLN A 21 -22.57 -1.16 3.68
C GLN A 21 -23.35 -0.80 4.96
N GLY A 22 -23.11 -1.51 6.06
CA GLY A 22 -23.69 -1.22 7.37
C GLY A 22 -23.16 0.08 8.00
N MET A 23 -21.90 0.45 7.74
CA MET A 23 -21.29 1.70 8.22
C MET A 23 -22.04 2.92 7.68
N THR A 24 -22.52 2.90 6.44
CA THR A 24 -23.33 3.99 5.87
C THR A 24 -24.66 4.14 6.61
N ALA A 25 -25.36 3.02 6.88
CA ALA A 25 -26.61 3.05 7.65
C ALA A 25 -26.38 3.53 9.09
N LEU A 26 -25.30 3.07 9.72
CA LEU A 26 -24.90 3.50 11.05
C LEU A 26 -24.57 5.00 11.10
N GLN A 27 -23.88 5.53 10.08
CA GLN A 27 -23.57 6.96 9.98
C GLN A 27 -24.85 7.81 9.98
N HIS A 28 -25.88 7.42 9.21
CA HIS A 28 -27.16 8.12 9.18
C HIS A 28 -27.91 8.06 10.52
N ILE A 29 -27.86 6.91 11.21
CA ILE A 29 -28.46 6.76 12.55
C ILE A 29 -27.74 7.64 13.56
N CYS A 30 -26.40 7.62 13.56
CA CYS A 30 -25.59 8.46 14.45
C CYS A 30 -25.81 9.95 14.20
N ASP A 31 -25.92 10.38 12.94
CA ASP A 31 -26.25 11.77 12.57
C ASP A 31 -27.66 12.17 13.05
N GLY A 32 -28.65 11.28 12.87
CA GLY A 32 -30.02 11.49 13.36
C GLY A 32 -30.11 11.61 14.89
N ILE A 33 -29.38 10.75 15.62
CA ILE A 33 -29.27 10.82 17.09
C ILE A 33 -28.56 12.11 17.51
N GLY A 34 -27.48 12.49 16.83
CA GLY A 34 -26.77 13.74 17.08
C GLY A 34 -27.69 14.96 16.97
N LYS A 35 -28.42 15.07 15.86
CA LYS A 35 -29.43 16.12 15.64
C LYS A 35 -30.54 16.13 16.69
N PHE A 36 -31.06 14.96 17.06
CA PHE A 36 -32.10 14.83 18.09
C PHE A 36 -31.61 15.30 19.47
N CYS A 37 -30.38 14.93 19.84
CA CYS A 37 -29.77 15.33 21.10
C CYS A 37 -29.18 16.75 21.07
N GLY A 38 -29.24 17.47 19.94
CA GLY A 38 -28.58 18.76 19.76
C GLY A 38 -27.05 18.68 19.86
N VAL A 39 -26.47 17.49 19.69
CA VAL A 39 -25.03 17.23 19.69
C VAL A 39 -24.54 17.26 18.25
N ASP A 40 -23.74 18.27 17.93
CA ASP A 40 -23.07 18.32 16.64
C ASP A 40 -21.72 17.59 16.71
N LEU A 41 -21.47 16.72 15.73
CA LEU A 41 -20.18 16.04 15.55
C LEU A 41 -19.21 16.87 14.69
N THR A 42 -19.63 18.06 14.24
CA THR A 42 -18.71 19.05 13.67
C THR A 42 -17.66 19.42 14.72
N SER A 43 -16.46 18.85 14.55
CA SER A 43 -15.18 19.24 15.17
C SER A 43 -15.23 19.89 16.56
N SER A 44 -16.05 19.37 17.48
CA SER A 44 -16.03 19.82 18.86
C SER A 44 -14.65 19.53 19.46
N ASN A 45 -14.08 20.50 20.17
CA ASN A 45 -12.81 20.35 20.91
C ASN A 45 -12.84 19.21 21.93
N GLN A 46 -14.03 18.67 22.25
CA GLN A 46 -14.18 17.46 23.07
C GLN A 46 -13.64 16.20 22.36
N HIS A 47 -13.70 16.14 21.03
CA HIS A 47 -13.07 15.10 20.24
C HIS A 47 -11.70 15.57 19.75
N LEU A 48 -10.70 15.52 20.64
CA LEU A 48 -9.33 16.01 20.42
C LEU A 48 -8.69 15.55 19.10
N LYS A 49 -9.13 14.42 18.53
CA LYS A 49 -8.59 13.86 17.28
C LYS A 49 -9.13 14.53 16.02
N ILE A 50 -10.32 15.13 16.03
CA ILE A 50 -10.95 15.78 14.86
C ILE A 50 -11.16 17.28 15.04
N SER A 51 -10.63 17.86 16.12
CA SER A 51 -10.69 19.31 16.34
C SER A 51 -10.15 20.08 15.13
N ASP A 52 -10.72 21.25 14.86
CA ASP A 52 -10.32 22.10 13.72
C ASP A 52 -8.82 22.37 13.67
N SER A 53 -8.17 22.53 14.83
CA SER A 53 -6.72 22.72 14.92
C SER A 53 -5.92 21.55 14.33
N ARG A 54 -6.35 20.30 14.55
CA ARG A 54 -5.69 19.11 14.00
C ARG A 54 -5.99 18.95 12.52
N VAL A 55 -7.23 19.19 12.11
CA VAL A 55 -7.62 19.18 10.69
C VAL A 55 -6.80 20.23 9.92
N GLN A 56 -6.68 21.44 10.45
CA GLN A 56 -5.89 22.51 9.86
C GLN A 56 -4.42 22.13 9.77
N ARG A 57 -3.82 21.61 10.85
CA ARG A 57 -2.43 21.17 10.85
C ARG A 57 -2.18 20.03 9.85
N ASP A 58 -3.06 19.03 9.79
CA ASP A 58 -2.93 17.92 8.85
C ASP A 58 -3.06 18.42 7.40
N ASN A 59 -3.95 19.39 7.14
CA ASN A 59 -4.04 20.07 5.85
C ASN A 59 -2.77 20.88 5.53
N ASP A 60 -2.18 21.56 6.50
CA ASP A 60 -0.95 22.34 6.35
C ASP A 60 0.24 21.42 6.05
N ASP A 61 0.34 20.28 6.73
CA ASP A 61 1.38 19.28 6.50
C ASP A 61 1.20 18.59 5.14
N CYS A 62 -0.04 18.30 4.72
CA CYS A 62 -0.32 17.84 3.36
C CYS A 62 0.15 18.86 2.31
N ARG A 63 -0.10 20.17 2.52
CA ARG A 63 0.38 21.23 1.60
C ARG A 63 1.89 21.26 1.53
N LYS A 64 2.60 21.19 2.66
CA LYS A 64 4.07 21.12 2.70
C LYS A 64 4.61 19.90 1.96
N MET A 65 3.97 18.73 2.12
CA MET A 65 4.38 17.51 1.40
C MET A 65 4.20 17.69 -0.10
N VAL A 66 3.07 18.24 -0.55
CA VAL A 66 2.82 18.52 -1.97
C VAL A 66 3.84 19.51 -2.54
N GLU A 67 4.14 20.60 -1.82
CA GLU A 67 5.17 21.56 -2.22
C GLU A 67 6.55 20.90 -2.32
N ARG A 68 6.90 20.04 -1.36
CA ARG A 68 8.14 19.26 -1.40
C ARG A 68 8.20 18.35 -2.61
N PHE A 69 7.12 17.64 -2.95
CA PHE A 69 7.09 16.76 -4.12
C PHE A 69 7.12 17.51 -5.46
N LYS A 70 6.61 18.76 -5.51
CA LYS A 70 6.77 19.61 -6.70
C LYS A 70 8.23 19.96 -6.96
N HIS A 71 9.00 20.22 -5.90
CA HIS A 71 10.40 20.59 -6.02
C HIS A 71 11.32 19.37 -6.16
N TYR A 72 11.00 18.28 -5.46
CA TYR A 72 11.73 17.02 -5.48
C TYR A 72 10.79 15.92 -5.99
N ASN A 73 10.86 15.61 -7.28
CA ASN A 73 10.09 14.49 -7.82
C ASN A 73 10.57 13.17 -7.20
N PRO A 74 9.74 12.47 -6.40
CA PRO A 74 10.14 11.19 -5.80
C PRO A 74 10.25 10.06 -6.83
N PHE A 75 9.73 10.26 -8.04
CA PHE A 75 9.77 9.33 -9.16
C PHE A 75 10.37 10.02 -10.39
N PRO A 76 11.67 10.37 -10.37
CA PRO A 76 12.32 10.93 -11.54
C PRO A 76 12.21 9.94 -12.71
N GLU A 77 11.95 10.43 -13.92
CA GLU A 77 11.95 9.59 -15.11
C GLU A 77 13.34 8.97 -15.27
N ASN A 78 13.41 7.65 -15.10
CA ASN A 78 14.63 6.88 -15.22
C ASN A 78 14.32 5.57 -15.96
N SER A 79 15.30 5.07 -16.71
CA SER A 79 15.20 3.77 -17.37
C SER A 79 15.49 2.60 -16.42
N ASN A 80 16.00 2.90 -15.23
CA ASN A 80 16.48 1.91 -14.29
C ASN A 80 15.44 1.65 -13.21
N LEU A 81 15.27 0.39 -12.82
CA LEU A 81 14.38 0.06 -11.72
C LEU A 81 15.03 0.47 -10.38
N ILE A 82 14.42 1.38 -9.61
CA ILE A 82 14.98 1.86 -8.33
C ILE A 82 14.07 1.50 -7.16
N SER A 83 14.66 0.97 -6.08
CA SER A 83 13.96 0.78 -4.81
C SER A 83 13.80 2.13 -4.10
N ILE A 84 12.56 2.57 -3.87
CA ILE A 84 12.27 3.85 -3.20
C ILE A 84 12.73 3.84 -1.74
N SER A 85 12.65 2.70 -1.07
CA SER A 85 13.00 2.57 0.35
C SER A 85 14.49 2.48 0.63
N THR A 86 15.30 2.07 -0.35
CA THR A 86 16.74 1.82 -0.17
C THR A 86 17.63 2.59 -1.15
N GLY A 87 17.06 3.18 -2.19
CA GLY A 87 17.80 3.80 -3.29
C GLY A 87 18.53 2.80 -4.19
N VAL A 88 18.40 1.49 -3.96
CA VAL A 88 19.11 0.47 -4.75
C VAL A 88 18.60 0.47 -6.19
N VAL A 89 19.54 0.60 -7.13
CA VAL A 89 19.29 0.51 -8.56
C VAL A 89 19.42 -0.95 -8.99
N GLY A 90 18.41 -1.46 -9.67
CA GLY A 90 18.38 -2.81 -10.20
C GLY A 90 19.35 -3.01 -11.34
N ASP A 91 19.99 -4.18 -11.36
CA ASP A 91 20.81 -4.64 -12.47
C ASP A 91 19.94 -5.34 -13.55
N SER A 92 20.58 -5.78 -14.63
CA SER A 92 19.91 -6.52 -15.71
C SER A 92 19.38 -7.91 -15.30
N ARG A 93 19.68 -8.39 -14.09
CA ARG A 93 19.19 -9.67 -13.56
C ARG A 93 17.88 -9.49 -12.81
N ILE A 94 17.59 -8.26 -12.36
CA ILE A 94 16.33 -7.94 -11.69
C ILE A 94 15.18 -7.92 -12.69
N ASN A 95 14.18 -8.74 -12.43
CA ASN A 95 13.00 -8.86 -13.30
C ASN A 95 11.68 -8.73 -12.53
N CYS A 96 11.69 -8.16 -11.31
CA CYS A 96 10.46 -7.98 -10.53
C CYS A 96 9.40 -7.08 -11.18
N HIS A 97 9.78 -6.23 -12.13
CA HIS A 97 8.85 -5.42 -12.91
C HIS A 97 8.01 -6.23 -13.92
N ILE A 98 8.48 -7.42 -14.33
CA ILE A 98 7.75 -8.36 -15.23
C ILE A 98 7.23 -9.60 -14.48
N ALA A 99 7.02 -9.50 -13.16
CA ALA A 99 6.67 -10.65 -12.34
C ALA A 99 5.35 -11.33 -12.78
N LYS A 100 4.41 -10.53 -13.30
CA LYS A 100 3.11 -11.01 -13.76
C LYS A 100 3.25 -11.84 -15.03
N GLU A 101 4.02 -11.37 -15.98
CA GLU A 101 4.29 -12.00 -17.28
C GLU A 101 4.98 -13.36 -17.05
N GLU A 102 6.02 -13.37 -16.22
CA GLU A 102 6.71 -14.60 -15.81
C GLU A 102 5.77 -15.58 -15.10
N GLY A 103 4.93 -15.08 -14.19
CA GLY A 103 3.93 -15.91 -13.51
C GLY A 103 2.95 -16.58 -14.48
N ILE A 104 2.47 -15.85 -15.47
CA ILE A 104 1.59 -16.37 -16.53
C ILE A 104 2.31 -17.45 -17.35
N LEU A 105 3.59 -17.25 -17.70
CA LEU A 105 4.38 -18.23 -18.44
C LEU A 105 4.54 -19.53 -17.66
N VAL A 106 4.84 -19.45 -16.36
CA VAL A 106 4.96 -20.62 -15.48
C VAL A 106 3.63 -21.37 -15.37
N ILE A 107 2.52 -20.65 -15.22
CA ILE A 107 1.18 -21.25 -15.17
C ILE A 107 0.85 -21.98 -16.48
N LYS A 108 1.09 -21.34 -17.63
CA LYS A 108 0.88 -21.96 -18.96
C LYS A 108 1.71 -23.22 -19.16
N ARG A 109 2.98 -23.22 -18.71
CA ARG A 109 3.84 -24.42 -18.77
C ARG A 109 3.32 -25.57 -17.91
N THR A 110 2.59 -25.23 -16.85
CA THR A 110 2.06 -26.18 -15.88
C THR A 110 0.67 -26.70 -16.27
N GLU A 111 0.00 -26.02 -17.22
CA GLU A 111 -1.29 -26.42 -17.75
C GLU A 111 -1.23 -27.84 -18.35
N GLY A 112 -2.20 -28.69 -17.99
CA GLY A 112 -2.25 -30.09 -18.44
C GLY A 112 -1.30 -31.06 -17.71
N SER A 113 -0.39 -30.58 -16.86
CA SER A 113 0.47 -31.44 -16.03
C SER A 113 -0.25 -31.92 -14.76
N ASN A 114 0.07 -33.12 -14.28
CA ASN A 114 -0.47 -33.61 -13.01
C ASN A 114 0.23 -32.91 -11.82
N PHE A 115 -0.51 -32.61 -10.76
CA PHE A 115 0.00 -31.89 -9.59
C PHE A 115 1.28 -32.50 -8.99
N TYR A 116 1.42 -33.83 -8.98
CA TYR A 116 2.60 -34.50 -8.43
C TYR A 116 3.87 -34.38 -9.30
N THR A 117 3.75 -34.05 -10.59
CA THR A 117 4.91 -33.89 -11.48
C THR A 117 5.44 -32.46 -11.52
N VAL A 118 4.60 -31.49 -11.14
CA VAL A 118 4.95 -30.06 -11.16
C VAL A 118 5.96 -29.77 -10.05
N LYS A 119 7.12 -29.22 -10.43
CA LYS A 119 8.16 -28.78 -9.50
C LYS A 119 8.50 -27.33 -9.76
N PHE A 120 8.32 -26.48 -8.76
CA PHE A 120 8.74 -25.08 -8.81
C PHE A 120 10.25 -24.99 -8.54
N ARG A 121 11.03 -24.51 -9.52
CA ARG A 121 12.47 -24.35 -9.34
C ARG A 121 12.77 -22.96 -8.78
N ARG A 122 13.90 -22.83 -8.08
CA ARG A 122 14.38 -21.51 -7.61
C ARG A 122 14.69 -20.58 -8.79
N ASN A 123 15.12 -21.13 -9.92
CA ASN A 123 15.41 -20.36 -11.14
C ASN A 123 14.13 -19.84 -11.82
N ASP A 124 12.96 -20.42 -11.54
CA ASP A 124 11.67 -19.94 -12.06
C ASP A 124 11.13 -18.77 -11.21
N ARG A 125 11.82 -18.41 -10.13
CA ARG A 125 11.43 -17.28 -9.27
C ARG A 125 11.93 -15.98 -9.88
N VAL A 126 11.06 -15.00 -9.86
CA VAL A 126 11.38 -13.61 -10.17
C VAL A 126 12.37 -13.07 -9.14
N GLN A 127 13.42 -12.40 -9.63
CA GLN A 127 14.44 -11.72 -8.85
C GLN A 127 13.93 -10.36 -8.41
N LEU A 128 13.82 -10.19 -7.09
CA LEU A 128 13.54 -8.92 -6.45
C LEU A 128 14.79 -8.04 -6.41
N LEU A 129 14.57 -6.73 -6.31
CA LEU A 129 15.56 -5.69 -5.94
C LEU A 129 16.22 -5.89 -4.55
N THR A 130 16.13 -7.08 -3.95
CA THR A 130 16.50 -7.36 -2.56
C THR A 130 17.93 -6.93 -2.23
N LEU A 131 18.02 -6.31 -1.05
CA LEU A 131 19.19 -5.86 -0.31
C LEU A 131 20.30 -6.93 -0.24
N LYS A 132 21.19 -7.00 -1.25
CA LYS A 132 22.54 -7.48 -1.00
C LYS A 132 23.23 -6.40 -0.18
N ARG A 133 23.10 -6.40 1.16
CA ARG A 133 23.66 -5.36 2.07
C ARG A 133 24.92 -4.71 1.49
N PRO A 134 24.85 -3.47 0.99
CA PRO A 134 25.98 -2.57 1.05
C PRO A 134 25.67 -1.64 2.21
N GLU A 135 26.61 -1.56 3.13
CA GLU A 135 26.54 -0.64 4.26
C GLU A 135 26.16 0.77 3.79
N ILE A 136 25.15 1.34 4.45
CA ILE A 136 25.07 2.77 4.79
C ILE A 136 25.24 3.74 3.60
N LEU A 137 24.20 3.93 2.78
CA LEU A 137 24.09 5.14 1.94
C LEU A 137 22.71 5.81 1.94
N PHE A 138 21.66 5.16 2.43
CA PHE A 138 20.31 5.75 2.41
C PHE A 138 20.01 6.69 3.60
N ILE A 139 20.78 6.58 4.68
CA ILE A 139 20.56 7.44 5.85
C ILE A 139 20.96 8.90 5.51
N GLN A 140 21.95 9.15 4.66
CA GLN A 140 22.43 10.52 4.43
C GLN A 140 21.47 11.39 3.59
N SER A 141 20.78 10.84 2.60
CA SER A 141 19.87 11.61 1.74
C SER A 141 18.50 11.88 2.38
N PHE A 142 17.97 10.95 3.19
CA PHE A 142 16.75 11.21 3.96
C PHE A 142 17.03 12.10 5.18
N GLN A 143 18.16 11.90 5.88
CA GLN A 143 18.51 12.72 7.04
C GLN A 143 18.78 14.19 6.64
N ALA A 144 19.43 14.45 5.50
CA ALA A 144 19.57 15.81 4.95
C ALA A 144 18.24 16.48 4.58
N MET A 145 17.18 15.70 4.30
CA MET A 145 15.84 16.23 4.01
C MET A 145 15.10 16.71 5.27
N PHE A 146 15.50 16.21 6.45
CA PHE A 146 14.86 16.50 7.75
C PHE A 146 15.73 17.27 8.75
N THR A 147 17.06 17.36 8.59
CA THR A 147 17.97 18.11 9.50
C THR A 147 18.10 19.60 9.17
N GLY A 148 17.16 20.16 8.40
CA GLY A 148 17.07 21.60 8.12
C GLY A 148 16.23 22.39 9.12
N PHE A 149 16.03 21.86 10.33
CA PHE A 149 15.40 22.51 11.48
C PHE A 149 16.28 22.34 12.71
#